data_AF-A0A8H4Y8E6-F1
#
_entry.id   AF-A0A8H4Y8E6-F1
#
_cell.length_a   1.000
_cell.length_b   1.000
_cell.length_c   1.000
_cell.angle_alpha   90.00
_cell.angle_beta   90.00
_cell.angle_gamma   90.00
#
_symmetry.space_group_name_H-M   'P 1'
#
loop_
_entity.id
_entity.type
_entity.pdbx_description
1 polymer ?
#
loop_
_entity_poly.entity_id
_entity_poly.type
_entity_poly.pdbx_seq_one_letter_code
_entity_poly.pdbx_strand_id
1 'polypeptide(L)'
;MRRRVWYSLQYYDVLFSLEQGLPPVIYEDTHSTGHPTNINDDDFDEGTVVLSSRPLTEAQPVLACVLMSKLFPVLRRIICHAFGFKTLTYSEVISLKAGLDTWHASIPTCLRTRAIKDTSFTDPNHVVMQRIKLELFYTVSTSLLFRPFLDFMRLKSPECKVALSIGRQMVLRSIEVYIEVDREMKQGGRLHEDQHLALSLPVNDLLMTTLVSPLEVFGCPNLPSDQADRVLGLVTSAAQLWSARPTASAHALENSRVFLSLSNTMRISYPVSSSGISSNTTSQYEERVMLWNSIQLDQRPEEFDFGHSNAIHGSKSTPAIDWDLFLDGGMLDERLANDSFSNRQD
;
A
#
# COMPACT_ATOMS: atom_id res chain seq x y z
N MET A 1 -19.71 16.61 -9.82
CA MET A 1 -19.12 17.10 -8.54
C MET A 1 -19.44 16.25 -7.30
N ARG A 2 -20.69 16.12 -6.81
CA ARG A 2 -20.97 15.39 -5.54
C ARG A 2 -20.36 13.98 -5.43
N ARG A 3 -20.40 13.18 -6.50
CA ARG A 3 -19.82 11.82 -6.53
C ARG A 3 -18.29 11.81 -6.33
N ARG A 4 -17.61 12.85 -6.81
CA ARG A 4 -16.16 13.03 -6.70
C ARG A 4 -15.74 13.46 -5.30
N VAL A 5 -16.50 14.38 -4.68
CA VAL A 5 -16.31 14.73 -3.25
C VAL A 5 -16.50 13.51 -2.36
N TRP A 6 -17.56 12.72 -2.63
CA TRP A 6 -17.81 11.48 -1.89
C TRP A 6 -16.70 10.45 -2.09
N TYR A 7 -16.12 10.36 -3.28
CA TYR A 7 -14.93 9.54 -3.52
C TYR A 7 -13.76 9.95 -2.64
N SER A 8 -13.46 11.26 -2.53
CA SER A 8 -12.34 11.74 -1.70
C SER A 8 -12.53 11.35 -0.24
N LEU A 9 -13.75 11.51 0.31
CA LEU A 9 -14.06 11.09 1.68
C LEU A 9 -13.84 9.59 1.88
N GLN A 10 -14.31 8.76 0.94
CA GLN A 10 -14.08 7.32 1.01
C GLN A 10 -12.61 6.94 0.90
N TYR A 11 -11.85 7.63 0.05
CA TYR A 11 -10.43 7.41 -0.12
C TYR A 11 -9.68 7.65 1.19
N TYR A 12 -9.90 8.80 1.84
CA TYR A 12 -9.24 9.13 3.11
C TYR A 12 -9.67 8.23 4.26
N ASP A 13 -10.95 7.87 4.34
CA ASP A 13 -11.44 6.93 5.35
C ASP A 13 -10.74 5.56 5.24
N VAL A 14 -10.61 5.01 4.02
CA VAL A 14 -9.89 3.75 3.79
C VAL A 14 -8.40 3.90 4.07
N LEU A 15 -7.80 5.01 3.61
CA LEU A 15 -6.38 5.29 3.76
C LEU A 15 -5.97 5.39 5.24
N PHE A 16 -6.65 6.24 6.00
CA PHE A 16 -6.36 6.43 7.43
C PHE A 16 -6.69 5.20 8.26
N SER A 17 -7.74 4.45 7.90
CA SER A 17 -8.05 3.18 8.55
C SER A 17 -6.92 2.17 8.40
N LEU A 18 -6.34 2.11 7.19
CA LEU A 18 -5.19 1.26 6.92
C LEU A 18 -3.94 1.73 7.66
N GLU A 19 -3.72 3.05 7.74
CA GLU A 19 -2.59 3.62 8.47
C GLU A 19 -2.67 3.40 9.98
N GLN A 20 -3.86 3.56 10.57
CA GLN A 20 -4.05 3.51 12.02
C GLN A 20 -4.37 2.10 12.53
N GLY A 21 -4.57 1.12 11.64
CA GLY A 21 -4.99 -0.21 12.04
C GLY A 21 -6.45 -0.28 12.52
N LEU A 22 -7.30 0.65 12.06
CA LEU A 22 -8.69 0.82 12.49
C LEU A 22 -9.67 0.33 11.41
N PRO A 23 -10.92 -0.02 11.77
CA PRO A 23 -11.93 -0.35 10.79
C PRO A 23 -12.43 0.94 10.10
N PRO A 24 -12.66 0.93 8.77
CA PRO A 24 -13.24 2.07 8.08
C PRO A 24 -14.64 2.43 8.59
N VAL A 25 -14.91 3.73 8.67
CA VAL A 25 -16.13 4.27 9.30
C VAL A 25 -17.27 4.38 8.30
N ILE A 26 -16.98 4.57 7.02
CA ILE A 26 -18.01 4.67 5.97
C ILE A 26 -18.45 3.26 5.56
N TYR A 27 -19.71 2.94 5.82
CA TYR A 27 -20.34 1.69 5.42
C TYR A 27 -21.13 1.86 4.11
N GLU A 28 -21.10 0.84 3.25
CA GLU A 28 -21.80 0.87 1.95
C GLU A 28 -23.31 1.13 2.09
N ASP A 29 -23.92 0.60 3.15
CA ASP A 29 -25.37 0.74 3.39
C ASP A 29 -25.78 2.13 3.92
N THR A 30 -24.80 2.97 4.27
CA THR A 30 -25.05 4.31 4.84
C THR A 30 -25.08 5.44 3.81
N HIS A 31 -24.83 5.12 2.52
CA HIS A 31 -24.83 6.13 1.46
C HIS A 31 -25.39 5.61 0.14
N SER A 32 -26.07 6.46 -0.62
CA SER A 32 -26.59 6.14 -1.96
C SER A 32 -25.78 6.78 -3.10
N THR A 33 -24.63 7.39 -2.79
CA THR A 33 -23.80 8.05 -3.80
C THR A 33 -23.06 7.03 -4.65
N GLY A 34 -23.37 6.98 -5.94
CA GLY A 34 -22.65 6.14 -6.91
C GLY A 34 -21.23 6.62 -7.23
N HIS A 35 -20.49 5.80 -7.96
CA HIS A 35 -19.10 6.07 -8.39
C HIS A 35 -18.96 7.36 -9.22
N PRO A 36 -17.80 8.06 -9.15
CA PRO A 36 -17.48 9.14 -10.08
C PRO A 36 -17.68 8.72 -11.53
N THR A 37 -18.01 9.68 -12.40
CA THR A 37 -18.16 9.45 -13.84
C THR A 37 -16.92 10.02 -14.54
N ASN A 38 -16.42 9.32 -15.57
CA ASN A 38 -15.21 9.71 -16.29
C ASN A 38 -15.49 10.89 -17.24
N ILE A 39 -15.53 12.09 -16.66
CA ILE A 39 -15.82 13.37 -17.30
C ILE A 39 -14.84 14.36 -16.69
N ASN A 40 -14.21 15.23 -17.47
CA ASN A 40 -13.33 16.30 -16.94
C ASN A 40 -14.15 17.52 -16.51
N ASP A 41 -13.55 18.45 -15.76
CA ASP A 41 -14.25 19.69 -15.40
C ASP A 41 -14.48 20.62 -16.58
N ASP A 42 -13.58 20.60 -17.56
CA ASP A 42 -13.75 21.35 -18.82
C ASP A 42 -14.85 20.81 -19.75
N ASP A 43 -15.42 19.64 -19.43
CA ASP A 43 -16.44 18.98 -20.27
C ASP A 43 -17.87 19.43 -19.96
N PHE A 44 -18.08 20.22 -18.91
CA PHE A 44 -19.41 20.69 -18.53
C PHE A 44 -19.36 22.11 -17.95
N ASP A 45 -20.42 22.85 -18.20
CA ASP A 45 -20.65 24.22 -17.74
C ASP A 45 -22.14 24.40 -17.33
N GLU A 46 -22.55 25.63 -17.01
CA GLU A 46 -23.94 25.95 -16.66
C GLU A 46 -24.93 25.65 -17.79
N GLY A 47 -24.46 25.55 -19.04
CA GLY A 47 -25.28 25.25 -20.22
C GLY A 47 -25.39 23.75 -20.54
N THR A 48 -24.64 22.89 -19.85
CA THR A 48 -24.54 21.47 -20.19
C THR A 48 -25.76 20.68 -19.72
N VAL A 49 -26.56 20.19 -20.67
CA VAL A 49 -27.81 19.44 -20.40
C VAL A 49 -27.59 17.94 -20.22
N VAL A 50 -26.60 17.36 -20.91
CA VAL A 50 -26.32 15.92 -20.89
C VAL A 50 -24.84 15.70 -20.63
N LEU A 51 -24.54 14.87 -19.62
CA LEU A 51 -23.20 14.46 -19.25
C LEU A 51 -22.84 13.16 -19.95
N SER A 52 -21.97 13.21 -20.96
CA SER A 52 -21.46 12.04 -21.67
C SER A 52 -20.11 11.61 -21.11
N SER A 53 -20.07 10.41 -20.51
CA SER A 53 -18.82 9.81 -20.04
C SER A 53 -17.87 9.56 -21.21
N ARG A 54 -16.60 9.93 -21.05
CA ARG A 54 -15.56 9.67 -22.04
C ARG A 54 -15.17 8.18 -22.06
N PRO A 55 -14.69 7.64 -23.19
CA PRO A 55 -14.23 6.26 -23.32
C PRO A 55 -13.06 5.96 -22.36
N LEU A 56 -12.94 4.70 -21.93
CA LEU A 56 -11.90 4.24 -20.99
C LEU A 56 -10.52 4.03 -21.66
N THR A 57 -10.30 4.57 -22.86
CA THR A 57 -9.10 4.34 -23.68
C THR A 57 -7.98 5.33 -23.42
N GLU A 58 -8.30 6.54 -22.93
CA GLU A 58 -7.32 7.59 -22.67
C GLU A 58 -7.06 7.73 -21.17
N ALA A 59 -5.80 7.97 -20.79
CA ALA A 59 -5.45 8.21 -19.39
C ALA A 59 -5.93 9.61 -19.00
N GLN A 60 -7.10 9.66 -18.36
CA GLN A 60 -7.62 10.89 -17.76
C GLN A 60 -7.55 10.79 -16.25
N PRO A 61 -7.37 11.91 -15.53
CA PRO A 61 -7.15 11.82 -14.11
C PRO A 61 -8.34 11.25 -13.33
N VAL A 62 -9.57 11.54 -13.80
CA VAL A 62 -10.80 11.03 -13.19
C VAL A 62 -10.95 9.52 -13.36
N LEU A 63 -10.35 8.92 -14.40
CA LEU A 63 -10.43 7.49 -14.66
C LEU A 63 -9.82 6.65 -13.53
N ALA A 64 -8.68 7.09 -12.98
CA ALA A 64 -8.06 6.45 -11.82
C ALA A 64 -8.98 6.51 -10.59
N CYS A 65 -9.67 7.64 -10.37
CA CYS A 65 -10.66 7.78 -9.29
C CYS A 65 -11.85 6.82 -9.48
N VAL A 66 -12.34 6.64 -10.72
CA VAL A 66 -13.40 5.67 -11.00
C VAL A 66 -12.95 4.25 -10.64
N LEU A 67 -11.75 3.85 -11.05
CA LEU A 67 -11.18 2.52 -10.73
C LEU A 67 -11.03 2.32 -9.22
N MET A 68 -10.45 3.30 -8.52
CA MET A 68 -10.27 3.26 -7.07
C MET A 68 -11.61 3.20 -6.33
N SER A 69 -12.61 3.95 -6.79
CA SER A 69 -13.94 3.94 -6.16
C SER A 69 -14.62 2.58 -6.18
N LYS A 70 -14.32 1.73 -7.18
CA LYS A 70 -14.82 0.36 -7.28
C LYS A 70 -14.06 -0.60 -6.36
N LEU A 71 -12.84 -0.24 -5.94
CA LEU A 71 -12.01 -1.05 -5.06
C LEU A 71 -12.38 -0.84 -3.57
N PHE A 72 -12.83 0.35 -3.17
CA PHE A 72 -13.09 0.64 -1.75
C PHE A 72 -13.99 -0.36 -1.02
N PRO A 73 -15.12 -0.83 -1.60
CA PRO A 73 -15.92 -1.91 -1.02
C PRO A 73 -15.12 -3.15 -0.61
N VAL A 74 -14.23 -3.59 -1.51
CA VAL A 74 -13.36 -4.75 -1.30
C VAL A 74 -12.30 -4.44 -0.24
N LEU A 75 -11.67 -3.27 -0.32
CA LEU A 75 -10.65 -2.82 0.63
C LEU A 75 -11.17 -2.76 2.06
N ARG A 76 -12.38 -2.23 2.28
CA ARG A 76 -12.99 -2.16 3.62
C ARG A 76 -13.10 -3.55 4.26
N ARG A 77 -13.57 -4.53 3.48
CA ARG A 77 -13.67 -5.92 3.93
C ARG A 77 -12.30 -6.52 4.23
N ILE A 78 -11.30 -6.24 3.39
CA ILE A 78 -9.91 -6.69 3.60
C ILE A 78 -9.33 -6.10 4.89
N ILE A 79 -9.50 -4.79 5.13
CA ILE A 79 -8.98 -4.12 6.33
C ILE A 79 -9.60 -4.72 7.59
N CYS A 80 -10.94 -4.84 7.64
CA CYS A 80 -11.62 -5.46 8.77
C CYS A 80 -11.17 -6.91 9.01
N HIS A 81 -10.89 -7.66 7.94
CA HIS A 81 -10.37 -9.02 8.02
C HIS A 81 -8.93 -9.08 8.56
N ALA A 82 -8.04 -8.28 7.97
CA ALA A 82 -6.62 -8.29 8.29
C ALA A 82 -6.34 -7.86 9.74
N PHE A 83 -7.16 -6.96 10.29
CA PHE A 83 -7.04 -6.46 11.67
C PHE A 83 -7.96 -7.16 12.67
N GLY A 84 -8.67 -8.23 12.27
CA GLY A 84 -9.43 -9.07 13.19
C GLY A 84 -10.80 -8.52 13.61
N PHE A 85 -11.24 -7.39 13.08
CA PHE A 85 -12.59 -6.86 13.32
C PHE A 85 -13.69 -7.74 12.72
N LYS A 86 -13.41 -8.40 11.59
CA LYS A 86 -14.31 -9.36 10.95
C LYS A 86 -13.54 -10.49 10.28
N THR A 87 -13.48 -11.65 10.93
CA THR A 87 -12.83 -12.82 10.36
C THR A 87 -13.59 -13.37 9.15
N LEU A 88 -12.84 -13.82 8.14
CA LEU A 88 -13.36 -14.44 6.93
C LEU A 88 -12.86 -15.88 6.89
N THR A 89 -13.70 -16.78 6.40
CA THR A 89 -13.30 -18.15 6.08
C THR A 89 -12.33 -18.17 4.90
N TYR A 90 -11.56 -19.25 4.76
CA TYR A 90 -10.65 -19.40 3.63
C TYR A 90 -11.38 -19.33 2.27
N SER A 91 -12.58 -19.89 2.17
CA SER A 91 -13.39 -19.82 0.95
C SER A 91 -13.79 -18.38 0.61
N GLU A 92 -14.20 -17.58 1.59
CA GLU A 92 -14.52 -16.17 1.41
C GLU A 92 -13.29 -15.35 1.01
N VAL A 93 -12.13 -15.67 1.57
CA VAL A 93 -10.84 -15.05 1.24
C VAL A 93 -10.46 -15.30 -0.22
N ILE A 94 -10.59 -16.54 -0.69
CA ILE A 94 -10.35 -16.89 -2.10
C ILE A 94 -11.35 -16.18 -3.02
N SER A 95 -12.62 -16.10 -2.64
CA SER A 95 -13.62 -15.34 -3.40
C SER A 95 -13.29 -13.85 -3.46
N LEU A 96 -12.83 -13.26 -2.37
CA LEU A 96 -12.46 -11.84 -2.31
C LEU A 96 -11.19 -11.57 -3.13
N LYS A 97 -10.23 -12.51 -3.13
CA LYS A 97 -9.05 -12.47 -3.98
C LYS A 97 -9.41 -12.50 -5.47
N ALA A 98 -10.35 -13.34 -5.89
CA ALA A 98 -10.83 -13.39 -7.27
C ALA A 98 -11.49 -12.05 -7.70
N GLY A 99 -12.23 -11.41 -6.79
CA GLY A 99 -12.76 -10.06 -7.01
C GLY A 99 -11.67 -9.01 -7.20
N LEU A 100 -10.62 -9.06 -6.36
CA LEU A 100 -9.45 -8.18 -6.48
C LEU A 100 -8.68 -8.40 -7.80
N ASP A 101 -8.54 -9.65 -8.23
CA ASP A 101 -7.93 -10.01 -9.52
C ASP A 101 -8.74 -9.51 -10.71
N THR A 102 -10.07 -9.63 -10.62
CA THR A 102 -10.98 -9.10 -11.63
C THR A 102 -10.88 -7.58 -11.73
N TRP A 103 -10.79 -6.90 -10.58
CA TRP A 103 -10.57 -5.45 -10.54
C TRP A 103 -9.23 -5.07 -11.17
N HIS A 104 -8.13 -5.74 -10.82
CA HIS A 104 -6.80 -5.47 -11.38
C HIS A 104 -6.75 -5.72 -12.89
N ALA A 105 -7.38 -6.80 -13.37
CA ALA A 105 -7.51 -7.10 -14.79
C ALA A 105 -8.36 -6.08 -15.56
N SER A 106 -9.31 -5.40 -14.88
CA SER A 106 -10.14 -4.36 -15.47
C SER A 106 -9.41 -3.03 -15.71
N ILE A 107 -8.18 -2.88 -15.19
CA ILE A 107 -7.37 -1.67 -15.36
C ILE A 107 -7.04 -1.50 -16.87
N PRO A 108 -7.42 -0.36 -17.48
CA PRO A 108 -7.20 -0.10 -18.89
C PRO A 108 -5.72 0.06 -19.20
N THR A 109 -5.31 -0.19 -20.44
CA THR A 109 -3.91 -0.16 -20.89
C THR A 109 -3.22 1.19 -20.61
N CYS A 110 -3.98 2.29 -20.67
CA CYS A 110 -3.51 3.63 -20.37
C CYS A 110 -3.11 3.83 -18.89
N LEU A 111 -3.69 3.06 -17.97
CA LEU A 111 -3.42 3.09 -16.52
C LEU A 111 -2.77 1.80 -16.00
N ARG A 112 -2.40 0.88 -16.88
CA ARG A 112 -1.68 -0.33 -16.49
C ARG A 112 -0.22 -0.01 -16.17
N THR A 113 0.27 -0.61 -15.09
CA THR A 113 1.66 -0.53 -14.64
C THR A 113 2.61 -1.01 -15.73
N ARG A 114 3.66 -0.21 -15.93
CA ARG A 114 4.77 -0.47 -16.83
C ARG A 114 6.00 0.22 -16.25
N ALA A 115 7.19 -0.17 -16.71
CA ALA A 115 8.42 0.50 -16.30
C ALA A 115 8.36 2.00 -16.65
N ILE A 116 8.74 2.85 -15.69
CA ILE A 116 8.81 4.31 -15.83
C ILE A 116 9.79 4.66 -16.94
N LYS A 117 10.93 3.97 -17.00
CA LYS A 117 11.94 4.13 -18.07
C LYS A 117 11.41 3.84 -19.48
N ASP A 118 10.39 2.99 -19.60
CA ASP A 118 9.80 2.56 -20.88
C ASP A 118 8.57 3.43 -21.22
N THR A 119 8.26 4.42 -20.40
CA THR A 119 7.11 5.31 -20.58
C THR A 119 7.47 6.51 -21.46
N SER A 120 6.62 6.82 -22.44
CA SER A 120 6.79 7.97 -23.34
C SER A 120 6.92 9.28 -22.56
N PHE A 121 7.81 10.18 -22.95
CA PHE A 121 7.92 11.52 -22.36
C PHE A 121 6.64 12.37 -22.53
N THR A 122 5.77 12.01 -23.47
CA THR A 122 4.47 12.66 -23.66
C THR A 122 3.45 12.33 -22.57
N ASP A 123 3.64 11.23 -21.82
CA ASP A 123 2.74 10.87 -20.74
C ASP A 123 2.96 11.83 -19.54
N PRO A 124 1.92 12.43 -18.96
CA PRO A 124 2.09 13.26 -17.77
C PRO A 124 2.60 12.45 -16.57
N ASN A 125 3.46 13.04 -15.73
CA ASN A 125 4.03 12.36 -14.56
C ASN A 125 2.96 11.94 -13.54
N HIS A 126 1.85 12.68 -13.41
CA HIS A 126 0.73 12.27 -12.56
C HIS A 126 0.07 10.97 -13.05
N VAL A 127 0.00 10.72 -14.36
CA VAL A 127 -0.52 9.46 -14.93
C VAL A 127 0.42 8.29 -14.58
N VAL A 128 1.73 8.50 -14.69
CA VAL A 128 2.74 7.51 -14.27
C VAL A 128 2.53 7.15 -12.81
N MET A 129 2.31 8.16 -11.96
CA MET A 129 2.08 7.96 -10.54
C MET A 129 0.76 7.24 -10.24
N GLN A 130 -0.31 7.50 -11.00
CA GLN A 130 -1.57 6.77 -10.89
C GLN A 130 -1.41 5.28 -11.21
N ARG A 131 -0.63 4.92 -12.24
CA ARG A 131 -0.30 3.52 -12.58
C ARG A 131 0.36 2.82 -11.39
N ILE A 132 1.36 3.47 -10.81
CA ILE A 132 2.10 2.98 -9.64
C ILE A 132 1.17 2.78 -8.45
N LYS A 133 0.34 3.78 -8.12
CA LYS A 133 -0.62 3.70 -7.00
C LYS A 133 -1.57 2.51 -7.15
N LEU A 134 -2.13 2.29 -8.35
CA LEU A 134 -3.02 1.16 -8.61
C LEU A 134 -2.34 -0.20 -8.38
N GLU A 135 -1.08 -0.35 -8.78
CA GLU A 135 -0.31 -1.57 -8.50
C GLU A 135 -0.06 -1.77 -7.01
N LEU A 136 0.34 -0.72 -6.30
CA LEU A 136 0.61 -0.80 -4.87
C LEU A 136 -0.66 -1.13 -4.07
N PHE A 137 -1.82 -0.57 -4.45
CA PHE A 137 -3.09 -0.97 -3.85
C PHE A 137 -3.38 -2.45 -4.09
N TYR A 138 -3.10 -2.99 -5.27
CA TYR A 138 -3.27 -4.41 -5.54
C TYR A 138 -2.38 -5.29 -4.67
N THR A 139 -1.07 -4.99 -4.58
CA THR A 139 -0.12 -5.81 -3.82
C THR A 139 -0.39 -5.77 -2.31
N VAL A 140 -0.68 -4.57 -1.78
CA VAL A 140 -1.03 -4.35 -0.37
C VAL A 140 -2.33 -5.06 -0.01
N SER A 141 -3.39 -4.87 -0.81
CA SER A 141 -4.68 -5.52 -0.57
C SER A 141 -4.55 -7.03 -0.56
N THR A 142 -3.80 -7.58 -1.51
CA THR A 142 -3.55 -9.02 -1.61
C THR A 142 -2.81 -9.53 -0.38
N SER A 143 -1.74 -8.86 0.06
CA SER A 143 -0.97 -9.30 1.22
C SER A 143 -1.79 -9.23 2.52
N LEU A 144 -2.52 -8.13 2.74
CA LEU A 144 -3.40 -7.95 3.89
C LEU A 144 -4.47 -9.03 3.97
N LEU A 145 -5.06 -9.39 2.83
CA LEU A 145 -6.09 -10.42 2.75
C LEU A 145 -5.60 -11.79 3.24
N PHE A 146 -4.33 -12.13 3.01
CA PHE A 146 -3.76 -13.40 3.47
C PHE A 146 -3.04 -13.32 4.81
N ARG A 147 -2.88 -12.10 5.38
CA ARG A 147 -2.16 -11.88 6.63
C ARG A 147 -2.65 -12.75 7.79
N PRO A 148 -3.96 -12.94 8.04
CA PRO A 148 -4.43 -13.79 9.14
C PRO A 148 -4.11 -15.28 9.00
N PHE A 149 -3.72 -15.75 7.80
CA PHE A 149 -3.30 -17.14 7.57
C PHE A 149 -1.81 -17.36 7.79
N LEU A 150 -1.05 -16.28 8.01
CA LEU A 150 0.36 -16.34 8.39
C LEU A 150 0.45 -16.64 9.89
N ASP A 151 0.43 -17.94 10.22
CA ASP A 151 0.42 -18.43 11.60
C ASP A 151 1.65 -19.31 11.87
N PHE A 152 2.47 -18.85 12.82
CA PHE A 152 3.69 -19.53 13.25
C PHE A 152 3.43 -20.87 13.94
N MET A 153 2.25 -21.09 14.51
CA MET A 153 1.89 -22.39 15.08
C MET A 153 1.41 -23.37 13.99
N ARG A 154 1.11 -22.88 12.78
CA ARG A 154 0.48 -23.65 11.69
C ARG A 154 1.26 -23.60 10.38
N LEU A 155 2.57 -23.48 10.45
CA LEU A 155 3.49 -23.37 9.30
C LEU A 155 3.38 -24.52 8.29
N LYS A 156 3.02 -25.72 8.76
CA LYS A 156 2.85 -26.91 7.92
C LYS A 156 1.51 -26.90 7.17
N SER A 157 0.55 -26.08 7.59
CA SER A 157 -0.77 -25.98 6.95
C SER A 157 -0.65 -25.52 5.49
N PRO A 158 -1.50 -26.06 4.59
CA PRO A 158 -1.49 -25.63 3.19
C PRO A 158 -1.84 -24.14 3.06
N GLU A 159 -2.73 -23.62 3.90
CA GLU A 159 -3.15 -22.22 3.87
C GLU A 159 -2.00 -21.27 4.24
N CYS A 160 -1.23 -21.58 5.28
CA CYS A 160 -0.06 -20.78 5.68
C CYS A 160 1.01 -20.78 4.58
N LYS A 161 1.23 -21.92 3.91
CA LYS A 161 2.19 -22.01 2.79
C LYS A 161 1.76 -21.15 1.60
N VAL A 162 0.47 -21.17 1.26
CA VAL A 162 -0.10 -20.32 0.20
C VAL A 162 0.03 -18.85 0.57
N ALA A 163 -0.34 -18.48 1.80
CA ALA A 163 -0.22 -17.11 2.29
C ALA A 163 1.24 -16.60 2.25
N LEU A 164 2.20 -17.43 2.65
CA LEU A 164 3.64 -17.10 2.56
C LEU A 164 4.10 -16.89 1.12
N SER A 165 3.68 -17.78 0.21
CA SER A 165 4.01 -17.65 -1.21
C SER A 165 3.48 -16.35 -1.81
N ILE A 166 2.22 -16.02 -1.49
CA ILE A 166 1.57 -14.79 -1.96
C ILE A 166 2.26 -13.56 -1.37
N GLY A 167 2.49 -13.53 -0.04
CA GLY A 167 3.16 -12.42 0.63
C GLY A 167 4.54 -12.14 0.06
N ARG A 168 5.34 -13.19 -0.20
CA ARG A 168 6.66 -13.06 -0.88
C ARG A 168 6.52 -12.43 -2.26
N GLN A 169 5.59 -12.91 -3.07
CA GLN A 169 5.38 -12.37 -4.42
C GLN A 169 4.96 -10.90 -4.38
N MET A 170 4.07 -10.51 -3.47
CA MET A 170 3.58 -9.14 -3.36
C MET A 170 4.67 -8.18 -2.86
N VAL A 171 5.48 -8.60 -1.87
CA VAL A 171 6.63 -7.81 -1.39
C VAL A 171 7.64 -7.56 -2.51
N LEU A 172 7.99 -8.59 -3.28
CA LEU A 172 8.95 -8.43 -4.39
C LEU A 172 8.43 -7.46 -5.45
N ARG A 173 7.16 -7.59 -5.84
CA ARG A 173 6.53 -6.65 -6.78
C ARG A 173 6.56 -5.21 -6.27
N SER A 174 6.23 -4.99 -4.99
CA SER A 174 6.27 -3.65 -4.40
C SER A 174 7.69 -3.08 -4.31
N ILE A 175 8.67 -3.87 -3.90
CA ILE A 175 10.09 -3.45 -3.85
C ILE A 175 10.58 -3.01 -5.23
N GLU A 176 10.27 -3.79 -6.27
CA GLU A 176 10.66 -3.46 -7.66
C GLU A 176 10.12 -2.09 -8.07
N VAL A 177 8.84 -1.84 -7.79
CA VAL A 177 8.20 -0.54 -8.05
C VAL A 177 8.86 0.60 -7.25
N TYR A 178 9.13 0.40 -5.96
CA TYR A 178 9.76 1.44 -5.13
C TYR A 178 11.20 1.76 -5.53
N ILE A 179 11.99 0.74 -5.91
CA ILE A 179 13.36 0.93 -6.42
C ILE A 179 13.32 1.76 -7.72
N GLU A 180 12.37 1.46 -8.62
CA GLU A 180 12.24 2.20 -9.86
C GLU A 180 11.84 3.66 -9.62
N VAL A 181 10.85 3.91 -8.75
CA VAL A 181 10.45 5.27 -8.37
C VAL A 181 11.62 6.05 -7.77
N ASP A 182 12.37 5.46 -6.84
CA ASP A 182 13.54 6.12 -6.25
C ASP A 182 14.60 6.48 -7.28
N ARG A 183 14.86 5.56 -8.21
CA ARG A 183 15.81 5.80 -9.30
C ARG A 183 15.38 6.98 -10.15
N GLU A 184 14.09 7.09 -10.47
CA GLU A 184 13.56 8.16 -11.31
C GLU A 184 13.40 9.50 -10.58
N MET A 185 13.41 9.51 -9.24
CA MET A 185 13.45 10.73 -8.42
C MET A 185 14.87 11.32 -8.31
N LYS A 186 15.92 10.52 -8.53
CA LYS A 186 17.32 10.99 -8.49
C LYS A 186 17.62 11.93 -9.65
N GLN A 187 18.73 12.67 -9.52
CA GLN A 187 19.17 13.63 -10.53
C GLN A 187 19.25 12.98 -11.92
N GLY A 188 18.61 13.62 -12.91
CA GLY A 188 18.53 13.13 -14.29
C GLY A 188 17.43 12.08 -14.54
N GLY A 189 16.68 11.69 -13.51
CA GLY A 189 15.49 10.84 -13.65
C GLY A 189 14.24 11.66 -14.05
N ARG A 190 13.23 10.96 -14.56
CA ARG A 190 12.00 11.60 -15.07
C ARG A 190 11.21 12.36 -14.00
N LEU A 191 11.24 11.85 -12.77
CA LEU A 191 10.49 12.38 -11.63
C LEU A 191 11.33 13.33 -10.77
N HIS A 192 12.50 13.76 -11.25
CA HIS A 192 13.43 14.57 -10.46
C HIS A 192 12.85 15.94 -10.07
N GLU A 193 12.15 16.59 -11.00
CA GLU A 193 11.51 17.89 -10.74
C GLU A 193 10.15 17.72 -10.04
N ASP A 194 9.48 16.59 -10.25
CA ASP A 194 8.14 16.30 -9.73
C ASP A 194 8.16 15.33 -8.54
N GLN A 195 9.17 15.43 -7.67
CA GLN A 195 9.31 14.55 -6.51
C GLN A 195 8.10 14.59 -5.58
N HIS A 196 7.38 15.72 -5.55
CA HIS A 196 6.16 15.90 -4.78
C HIS A 196 5.03 14.92 -5.17
N LEU A 197 4.95 14.51 -6.45
CA LEU A 197 3.99 13.51 -6.90
C LEU A 197 4.21 12.15 -6.21
N ALA A 198 5.47 11.83 -5.93
CA ALA A 198 5.85 10.60 -5.22
C ALA A 198 5.66 10.71 -3.69
N LEU A 199 5.55 11.91 -3.12
CA LEU A 199 5.26 12.12 -1.70
C LEU A 199 3.84 11.65 -1.34
N SER A 200 2.92 11.72 -2.30
CA SER A 200 1.54 11.24 -2.18
C SER A 200 1.37 9.74 -2.47
N LEU A 201 2.46 8.95 -2.58
CA LEU A 201 2.40 7.48 -2.56
C LEU A 201 2.05 7.05 -1.14
N PRO A 202 0.76 7.06 -0.76
CA PRO A 202 0.26 7.72 0.45
C PRO A 202 0.73 7.15 1.80
N VAL A 203 1.49 6.05 1.83
CA VAL A 203 1.81 5.27 3.04
C VAL A 203 3.14 4.51 2.83
N ASN A 204 4.09 5.13 2.12
CA ASN A 204 5.26 4.50 1.49
C ASN A 204 6.01 3.53 2.41
N ASP A 205 6.23 3.96 3.65
CA ASP A 205 6.94 3.14 4.61
C ASP A 205 6.01 2.20 5.37
N LEU A 206 4.86 2.66 5.86
CA LEU A 206 3.98 1.82 6.67
C LEU A 206 3.33 0.68 5.87
N LEU A 207 3.00 0.87 4.58
CA LEU A 207 2.53 -0.23 3.73
C LEU A 207 3.65 -1.22 3.48
N MET A 208 4.86 -0.74 3.23
CA MET A 208 6.01 -1.62 3.09
C MET A 208 6.29 -2.38 4.38
N THR A 209 6.18 -1.74 5.55
CA THR A 209 6.26 -2.40 6.86
C THR A 209 5.19 -3.48 6.99
N THR A 210 3.95 -3.15 6.61
CA THR A 210 2.83 -4.07 6.63
C THR A 210 3.04 -5.28 5.72
N LEU A 211 3.66 -5.07 4.57
CA LEU A 211 4.00 -6.12 3.60
C LEU A 211 5.18 -6.99 4.08
N VAL A 212 6.24 -6.39 4.62
CA VAL A 212 7.51 -7.05 4.91
C VAL A 212 7.57 -7.67 6.31
N SER A 213 6.89 -7.08 7.30
CA SER A 213 6.95 -7.52 8.71
C SER A 213 6.58 -8.99 8.91
N PRO A 214 5.57 -9.59 8.24
CA PRO A 214 5.33 -11.01 8.39
C PRO A 214 6.52 -11.84 7.87
N LEU A 215 7.11 -11.44 6.74
CA LEU A 215 8.19 -12.21 6.12
C LEU A 215 9.46 -12.29 6.97
N GLU A 216 9.73 -11.25 7.78
CA GLU A 216 10.83 -11.29 8.75
C GLU A 216 10.61 -12.37 9.81
N VAL A 217 9.42 -12.37 10.40
CA VAL A 217 9.04 -13.32 11.47
C VAL A 217 9.09 -14.76 10.95
N PHE A 218 8.60 -14.99 9.73
CA PHE A 218 8.57 -16.34 9.16
C PHE A 218 9.92 -16.86 8.71
N GLY A 219 10.95 -16.00 8.65
CA GLY A 219 12.30 -16.36 8.20
C GLY A 219 12.27 -16.86 6.75
N CYS A 220 12.83 -16.10 5.82
CA CYS A 220 12.90 -16.59 4.43
C CYS A 220 13.94 -17.72 4.33
N PRO A 221 13.54 -18.99 4.27
CA PRO A 221 13.99 -19.79 3.13
C PRO A 221 12.93 -20.78 2.61
N ASN A 222 12.77 -20.73 1.30
CA ASN A 222 12.55 -21.84 0.35
C ASN A 222 12.43 -21.18 -1.04
N LEU A 223 13.37 -20.28 -1.34
CA LEU A 223 13.47 -19.72 -2.68
C LEU A 223 14.25 -20.73 -3.52
N PRO A 224 13.79 -21.05 -4.74
CA PRO A 224 14.58 -21.80 -5.71
C PRO A 224 15.95 -21.15 -5.87
N SER A 225 17.03 -21.94 -5.94
CA SER A 225 18.41 -21.45 -5.98
C SER A 225 18.67 -20.49 -7.15
N ASP A 226 17.91 -20.62 -8.25
CA ASP A 226 17.95 -19.76 -9.43
C ASP A 226 17.41 -18.35 -9.19
N GLN A 227 16.58 -18.16 -8.17
CA GLN A 227 15.96 -16.87 -7.84
C GLN A 227 16.54 -16.23 -6.57
N ALA A 228 17.32 -16.98 -5.80
CA ALA A 228 17.89 -16.52 -4.53
C ALA A 228 18.76 -15.27 -4.72
N ASP A 229 19.66 -15.26 -5.72
CA ASP A 229 20.56 -14.13 -5.97
C ASP A 229 19.80 -12.86 -6.39
N ARG A 230 18.77 -13.02 -7.26
CA ARG A 230 17.90 -11.90 -7.69
C ARG A 230 17.16 -11.30 -6.50
N VAL A 231 16.55 -12.15 -5.67
CA VAL A 231 15.80 -11.71 -4.50
C VAL A 231 16.72 -11.07 -3.46
N LEU A 232 17.88 -11.65 -3.21
CA LEU A 232 18.89 -11.06 -2.32
C LEU A 232 19.34 -9.69 -2.82
N GLY A 233 19.56 -9.54 -4.13
CA GLY A 233 19.86 -8.27 -4.76
C GLY A 233 18.77 -7.23 -4.52
N LEU A 234 17.51 -7.57 -4.78
CA LEU A 234 16.36 -6.69 -4.56
C LEU A 234 16.22 -6.27 -3.10
N VAL A 235 16.30 -7.21 -2.15
CA VAL A 235 16.21 -6.93 -0.71
C VAL A 235 17.39 -6.08 -0.24
N THR A 236 18.59 -6.32 -0.77
CA THR A 236 19.77 -5.49 -0.46
C THR A 236 19.60 -4.07 -0.98
N SER A 237 19.11 -3.89 -2.20
CA SER A 237 18.80 -2.58 -2.77
C SER A 237 17.70 -1.86 -1.99
N ALA A 238 16.67 -2.58 -1.53
CA ALA A 238 15.65 -2.03 -0.65
C ALA A 238 16.26 -1.56 0.69
N ALA A 239 17.09 -2.38 1.35
CA ALA A 239 17.76 -1.97 2.57
C ALA A 239 18.54 -0.66 2.40
N GLN A 240 19.31 -0.54 1.31
CA GLN A 240 20.04 0.69 0.98
C GLN A 240 19.10 1.88 0.74
N LEU A 241 18.04 1.67 -0.03
CA LEU A 241 17.03 2.68 -0.34
C LEU A 241 16.41 3.28 0.92
N TRP A 242 15.90 2.44 1.81
CA TRP A 242 15.25 2.88 3.04
C TRP A 242 16.25 3.42 4.07
N SER A 243 17.50 2.93 4.08
CA SER A 243 18.57 3.48 4.93
C SER A 243 19.02 4.90 4.56
N ALA A 244 18.75 5.34 3.33
CA ALA A 244 19.02 6.70 2.86
C ALA A 244 17.88 7.69 3.17
N ARG A 245 16.75 7.20 3.69
CA ARG A 245 15.54 7.99 4.05
C ARG A 245 15.25 8.14 5.56
N PRO A 246 16.21 8.02 6.50
CA PRO A 246 15.91 7.83 7.92
C PRO A 246 15.34 9.08 8.61
N THR A 247 15.49 10.26 8.03
CA THR A 247 14.93 11.51 8.55
C THR A 247 13.48 11.75 8.14
N ALA A 248 12.88 10.90 7.30
CA ALA A 248 11.55 11.10 6.75
C ALA A 248 10.42 10.44 7.56
N SER A 249 10.63 9.24 8.15
CA SER A 249 9.60 8.56 8.94
C SER A 249 10.16 7.46 9.88
N ALA A 250 9.44 7.14 10.96
CA ALA A 250 9.77 6.02 11.85
C ALA A 250 9.71 4.66 11.13
N HIS A 251 8.76 4.50 10.22
CA HIS A 251 8.58 3.29 9.43
C HIS A 251 9.71 3.10 8.39
N ALA A 252 10.35 4.17 7.91
CA ALA A 252 11.50 4.04 7.00
C ALA A 252 12.67 3.34 7.69
N LEU A 253 12.92 3.72 8.95
CA LEU A 253 13.96 3.09 9.78
C LEU A 253 13.61 1.63 10.08
N GLU A 254 12.34 1.34 10.38
CA GLU A 254 11.85 -0.01 10.59
C GLU A 254 12.06 -0.87 9.33
N ASN A 255 11.59 -0.42 8.16
CA ASN A 255 11.78 -1.11 6.89
C ASN A 255 13.25 -1.39 6.58
N SER A 256 14.14 -0.41 6.79
CA SER A 256 15.58 -0.59 6.62
C SER A 256 16.09 -1.75 7.49
N ARG A 257 15.72 -1.79 8.77
CA ARG A 257 16.09 -2.87 9.70
C ARG A 257 15.56 -4.22 9.24
N VAL A 258 14.29 -4.28 8.85
CA VAL A 258 13.66 -5.52 8.38
C VAL A 258 14.34 -6.05 7.12
N PHE A 259 14.61 -5.20 6.14
CA PHE A 259 15.30 -5.61 4.91
C PHE A 259 16.74 -6.06 5.18
N LEU A 260 17.46 -5.42 6.09
CA LEU A 260 18.79 -5.88 6.52
C LEU A 260 18.74 -7.25 7.20
N SER A 261 17.78 -7.46 8.10
CA SER A 261 17.52 -8.73 8.78
C SER A 261 17.22 -9.85 7.79
N LEU A 262 16.36 -9.59 6.81
CA LEU A 262 16.05 -10.52 5.72
C LEU A 262 17.27 -10.82 4.85
N SER A 263 18.02 -9.80 4.43
CA SER A 263 19.25 -9.97 3.64
C SER A 263 20.28 -10.84 4.38
N ASN A 264 20.48 -10.60 5.67
CA ASN A 264 21.44 -11.37 6.47
C ASN A 264 20.99 -12.83 6.64
N THR A 265 19.69 -13.04 6.90
CA THR A 265 19.11 -14.39 7.00
C THR A 265 19.30 -15.16 5.70
N MET A 266 19.02 -14.54 4.54
CA MET A 266 19.21 -15.16 3.23
C MET A 266 20.67 -15.52 2.93
N ARG A 267 21.63 -14.64 3.28
CA ARG A 267 23.07 -14.92 3.11
C ARG A 267 23.56 -16.11 3.96
N ILE A 268 22.98 -16.29 5.15
CA ILE A 268 23.31 -17.43 6.02
C ILE A 268 22.71 -18.72 5.46
N SER A 269 21.48 -18.69 4.94
CA SER A 269 20.80 -19.88 4.40
C SER A 269 21.36 -20.34 3.04
N TYR A 270 21.92 -19.43 2.24
CA TYR A 270 22.54 -19.73 0.95
C TYR A 270 23.97 -19.16 0.91
N PRO A 271 24.94 -19.79 1.60
CA PRO A 271 26.32 -19.33 1.54
C PRO A 271 26.79 -19.39 0.09
N VAL A 272 27.21 -18.23 -0.44
CA VAL A 272 27.82 -18.11 -1.77
C VAL A 272 28.91 -19.16 -1.87
N SER A 273 28.78 -20.06 -2.83
CA SER A 273 29.55 -21.29 -3.01
C SER A 273 31.00 -21.22 -2.51
N SER A 274 31.21 -21.63 -1.26
CA SER A 274 32.48 -22.17 -0.78
C SER A 274 32.20 -23.58 -0.28
N SER A 275 32.47 -24.56 -1.14
CA SER A 275 32.67 -25.99 -0.84
C SER A 275 31.78 -26.59 0.26
N GLY A 276 30.69 -27.23 -0.17
CA GLY A 276 30.15 -28.48 0.38
C GLY A 276 29.99 -28.61 1.90
N ILE A 277 28.92 -28.06 2.46
CA ILE A 277 28.28 -28.63 3.65
C ILE A 277 26.76 -28.51 3.45
N SER A 278 26.05 -29.64 3.43
CA SER A 278 24.59 -29.66 3.48
C SER A 278 24.13 -29.15 4.84
N SER A 279 23.59 -27.93 4.90
CA SER A 279 22.96 -27.41 6.11
C SER A 279 21.50 -27.84 6.19
N ASN A 280 21.15 -28.57 7.25
CA ASN A 280 19.79 -28.98 7.58
C ASN A 280 18.98 -27.74 7.99
N THR A 281 18.23 -27.16 7.05
CA THR A 281 17.37 -25.97 7.24
C THR A 281 16.31 -26.14 8.33
N THR A 282 15.96 -27.38 8.70
CA THR A 282 15.01 -27.71 9.77
C THR A 282 15.49 -27.26 11.16
N SER A 283 16.79 -27.33 11.45
CA SER A 283 17.34 -27.05 12.79
C SER A 283 17.31 -25.56 13.15
N GLN A 284 17.60 -24.69 12.19
CA GLN A 284 17.68 -23.24 12.40
C GLN A 284 16.28 -22.62 12.59
N TYR A 285 15.26 -23.32 12.11
CA TYR A 285 13.86 -22.94 12.21
C TYR A 285 13.26 -23.31 13.57
N GLU A 286 13.55 -24.51 14.06
CA GLU A 286 13.16 -24.97 15.41
C GLU A 286 13.76 -24.07 16.51
N GLU A 287 14.97 -23.57 16.30
CA GLU A 287 15.63 -22.59 17.18
C GLU A 287 14.87 -21.25 17.25
N ARG A 288 14.36 -20.75 16.11
CA ARG A 288 13.55 -19.53 16.06
C ARG A 288 12.16 -19.73 16.70
N VAL A 289 11.59 -20.93 16.59
CA VAL A 289 10.35 -21.31 17.30
C VAL A 289 10.54 -21.24 18.81
N MET A 290 11.66 -21.77 19.30
CA MET A 290 12.01 -21.72 20.72
C MET A 290 12.20 -20.29 21.22
N LEU A 291 12.86 -19.44 20.43
CA LEU A 291 13.08 -18.03 20.77
C LEU A 291 11.74 -17.26 20.87
N TRP A 292 10.81 -17.48 19.94
CA TRP A 292 9.50 -16.83 19.95
C TRP A 292 8.64 -17.25 21.16
N ASN A 293 8.66 -18.56 21.50
CA ASN A 293 7.97 -19.08 22.69
C ASN A 293 8.54 -18.49 23.99
N SER A 294 9.86 -18.20 24.03
CA SER A 294 10.48 -17.57 25.19
C SER A 294 10.06 -16.10 25.38
N ILE A 295 9.78 -15.38 24.30
CA ILE A 295 9.32 -13.99 24.32
C ILE A 295 7.84 -13.90 24.79
N GLN A 296 7.00 -14.89 24.44
CA GLN A 296 5.60 -14.92 24.90
C GLN A 296 5.45 -15.25 26.40
N LEU A 297 6.37 -16.03 26.97
CA LEU A 297 6.32 -16.38 28.40
C LEU A 297 6.57 -15.19 29.33
N ASP A 298 7.15 -14.10 28.82
CA ASP A 298 7.46 -12.88 29.56
C ASP A 298 6.33 -11.83 29.50
N GLN A 299 5.29 -12.05 28.69
CA GLN A 299 4.10 -11.19 28.62
C GLN A 299 2.86 -11.93 29.12
N ARG A 300 2.73 -12.07 30.44
CA ARG A 300 1.41 -12.16 31.07
C ARG A 300 0.79 -10.75 31.09
N PRO A 301 -0.48 -10.56 30.70
CA PRO A 301 -1.11 -9.26 30.84
C PRO A 301 -1.36 -8.98 32.32
N GLU A 302 -0.81 -7.89 32.85
CA GLU A 302 -1.42 -7.25 34.01
C GLU A 302 -2.75 -6.64 33.55
N GLU A 303 -3.83 -6.95 34.27
CA GLU A 303 -5.16 -6.38 34.05
C GLU A 303 -5.09 -4.85 34.17
N PHE A 304 -5.35 -4.13 33.07
CA PHE A 304 -5.34 -2.68 33.06
C PHE A 304 -6.77 -2.15 33.26
N ASP A 305 -6.99 -1.57 34.44
CA ASP A 305 -8.24 -0.96 34.90
C ASP A 305 -8.46 0.41 34.22
N PHE A 306 -9.66 0.66 33.70
CA PHE A 306 -10.01 1.91 33.02
C PHE A 306 -10.37 3.00 34.05
N GLY A 307 -9.35 3.68 34.58
CA GLY A 307 -9.50 4.91 35.37
C GLY A 307 -9.49 6.17 34.49
N HIS A 308 -10.61 6.88 34.44
CA HIS A 308 -10.72 8.21 33.83
C HIS A 308 -9.70 9.23 34.38
N SER A 309 -8.97 9.94 33.51
CA SER A 309 -8.58 11.32 33.80
C SER A 309 -8.18 12.12 32.55
N ASN A 310 -8.68 13.36 32.50
CA ASN A 310 -8.45 14.39 31.49
C ASN A 310 -7.01 14.89 31.49
N ALA A 311 -6.44 15.13 30.30
CA ALA A 311 -5.44 16.18 30.09
C ALA A 311 -5.40 16.62 28.61
N ILE A 312 -6.15 17.67 28.32
CA ILE A 312 -5.96 18.53 27.14
C ILE A 312 -4.86 19.54 27.52
N HIS A 313 -3.75 19.58 26.76
CA HIS A 313 -3.09 20.82 26.33
C HIS A 313 -1.85 20.53 25.46
N GLY A 314 -1.69 21.34 24.41
CA GLY A 314 -0.36 21.72 23.91
C GLY A 314 -0.05 21.39 22.46
N SER A 315 -0.74 22.05 21.53
CA SER A 315 -0.42 22.11 20.10
C SER A 315 1.04 22.49 19.83
N LYS A 316 1.70 21.75 18.93
CA LYS A 316 2.65 22.33 17.98
C LYS A 316 2.02 22.22 16.60
N SER A 317 1.90 23.36 15.93
CA SER A 317 1.33 23.57 14.61
C SER A 317 1.79 22.51 13.61
N THR A 318 0.87 21.62 13.23
CA THR A 318 0.94 20.85 12.00
C THR A 318 0.91 21.81 10.82
N PRO A 319 1.80 21.69 9.83
CA PRO A 319 1.68 22.46 8.60
C PRO A 319 0.35 22.10 7.91
N ALA A 320 -0.30 23.09 7.32
CA ALA A 320 -1.57 22.91 6.61
C ALA A 320 -1.43 21.79 5.56
N ILE A 321 -2.40 20.88 5.53
CA ILE A 321 -2.47 19.83 4.50
C ILE A 321 -2.79 20.53 3.18
N ASP A 322 -1.83 20.48 2.26
CA ASP A 322 -2.00 20.92 0.88
C ASP A 322 -2.85 19.87 0.13
N TRP A 323 -4.11 20.23 -0.13
CA TRP A 323 -5.10 19.36 -0.77
C TRP A 323 -4.86 19.19 -2.27
N ASP A 324 -4.06 20.05 -2.88
CA ASP A 324 -3.81 20.07 -4.33
C ASP A 324 -2.87 18.91 -4.74
N LEU A 325 -1.96 18.51 -3.85
CA LEU A 325 -1.06 17.36 -4.03
C LEU A 325 -1.79 16.00 -4.13
N PHE A 326 -3.02 15.89 -3.61
CA PHE A 326 -3.81 14.65 -3.62
C PHE A 326 -4.83 14.61 -4.76
N LEU A 327 -5.19 15.78 -5.27
CA LEU A 327 -6.16 15.99 -6.34
C LEU A 327 -5.51 16.28 -7.69
N ASP A 328 -4.19 16.07 -7.82
CA ASP A 328 -3.37 16.41 -8.99
C ASP A 328 -3.68 15.53 -10.21
N GLY A 329 -4.89 15.80 -10.63
CA GLY A 329 -5.75 15.30 -11.66
C GLY A 329 -6.85 16.33 -11.89
N GLY A 330 -6.48 17.62 -11.80
CA GLY A 330 -7.27 18.78 -12.22
C GLY A 330 -8.74 18.78 -11.81
N MET A 331 -9.05 18.34 -10.58
CA MET A 331 -10.44 18.06 -10.20
C MET A 331 -11.09 19.12 -9.29
N LEU A 332 -10.33 20.09 -8.79
CA LEU A 332 -10.83 21.24 -8.06
C LEU A 332 -10.01 22.47 -8.47
N ASP A 333 -10.58 23.30 -9.34
CA ASP A 333 -10.06 24.62 -9.68
C ASP A 333 -10.22 25.57 -8.48
N GLU A 334 -9.23 26.45 -8.27
CA GLU A 334 -9.03 27.36 -7.12
C GLU A 334 -10.19 28.36 -6.87
N ARG A 335 -11.21 28.39 -7.72
CA ARG A 335 -12.30 29.39 -7.65
C ARG A 335 -13.26 29.20 -6.49
N LEU A 336 -13.44 27.99 -5.97
CA LEU A 336 -14.39 27.74 -4.87
C LEU A 336 -13.81 28.02 -3.47
N ALA A 337 -12.49 28.13 -3.33
CA ALA A 337 -11.86 28.47 -2.05
C ALA A 337 -11.92 29.97 -1.74
N ASN A 338 -11.87 30.84 -2.76
CA ASN A 338 -11.84 32.30 -2.58
C ASN A 338 -13.23 32.97 -2.53
N ASP A 339 -14.27 32.36 -3.10
CA ASP A 339 -15.61 33.00 -3.14
C ASP A 339 -16.43 32.81 -1.85
N SER A 340 -16.02 31.92 -0.94
CA SER A 340 -16.76 31.67 0.31
C SER A 340 -16.37 32.59 1.48
N PHE A 341 -15.31 33.39 1.35
CA PHE A 341 -14.83 34.30 2.40
C PHE A 341 -15.03 35.80 2.12
N SER A 342 -15.53 36.20 0.95
CA SER A 342 -15.67 37.63 0.59
C SER A 342 -17.11 38.20 0.67
N ASN A 343 -18.15 37.38 0.76
CA ASN A 343 -19.55 37.86 0.70
C ASN A 343 -20.35 37.70 2.01
N ARG A 344 -19.76 38.11 3.14
CA ARG A 344 -20.49 38.43 4.38
C ARG A 344 -19.89 39.65 5.08
N GLN A 345 -19.95 40.79 4.41
CA GLN A 345 -19.96 42.11 5.04
C GLN A 345 -20.69 43.04 4.07
N ASP A 346 -22.01 43.12 4.24
CA ASP A 346 -22.81 44.35 4.18
C ASP A 346 -24.28 44.01 4.49
#